data_AF-A0A192H0T2-F1
#
_entry.id   AF-A0A192H0T2-F1
#
_cell.length_a   1.000
_cell.length_b   1.000
_cell.length_c   1.000
_cell.angle_alpha   90.00
_cell.angle_beta   90.00
_cell.angle_gamma   90.00
#
_symmetry.space_group_name_H-M   'P 1'
#
loop_
_entity.id
_entity.type
_entity.pdbx_description
1 polymer ?
#
loop_
_entity_poly.entity_id
_entity_poly.type
_entity_poly.pdbx_seq_one_letter_code
_entity_poly.pdbx_strand_id
1 'polypeptide(L)'
;MAIIGEFIGEFKSYRSVDYISFINDEASYYSTILGHNGVGKSAILQSLDFFFNSSVSWIRNNQTKSYDSSYVSVLVKLNKIAWEKFIKKNFKAKADELLDATEKVNKIVNDFLDNDIPETSQLTLKKLKQNQPEVGDDEYCLLIGLTNERACTTKPLETAFKSSINGDEMDLLYKAVSLYHTYIYIPTDSGTRSILKLNGENISKTLTESTTTKIIRVLGKEKILSTNMTAIEFINNELDNYVDEINRDLSINDSAYSYAAKNHGKLRTSDLAEQVVMAYFETRQLLKNNATPLLNLSSGEQRQAVIDVMSSLLKKRESKIEKGRFIFAIDEPEMSQDIDNIFRQFEVLENLANISHHQVIVTTHWYGVLPTTKEGSLIYVESDTHGSKTTTIKLQDLFAPRAKKCYQTIFF
;
A
#
# COMPACT_ATOMS: atom_id res chain seq x y z
N MET A 1 -7.41 11.14 -4.73
CA MET A 1 -6.73 10.40 -3.64
C MET A 1 -5.87 9.26 -4.17
N ALA A 2 -4.55 9.36 -4.17
CA ALA A 2 -3.68 8.27 -4.64
C ALA A 2 -2.21 8.51 -4.22
N ILE A 3 -1.38 7.48 -4.30
CA ILE A 3 0.07 7.63 -4.24
C ILE A 3 0.54 8.23 -5.57
N ILE A 4 1.00 9.47 -5.53
CA ILE A 4 1.51 10.15 -6.72
C ILE A 4 2.88 9.60 -7.08
N GLY A 5 3.74 9.41 -6.07
CA GLY A 5 5.11 9.00 -6.28
C GLY A 5 5.78 8.57 -4.99
N GLU A 6 7.01 8.08 -5.13
CA GLU A 6 7.82 7.57 -4.04
C GLU A 6 9.28 7.94 -4.24
N PHE A 7 9.95 8.29 -3.15
CA PHE A 7 11.39 8.33 -3.03
C PHE A 7 11.86 7.01 -2.43
N ILE A 8 12.74 6.32 -3.14
CA ILE A 8 13.31 5.05 -2.70
C ILE A 8 14.83 5.17 -2.67
N GLY A 9 15.44 4.97 -1.50
CA GLY A 9 16.89 5.04 -1.32
C GLY A 9 17.44 3.79 -0.67
N GLU A 10 18.48 3.19 -1.24
CA GLU A 10 19.24 2.06 -0.66
C GLU A 10 18.44 0.77 -0.38
N PHE A 11 17.31 0.57 -1.08
CA PHE A 11 16.49 -0.62 -0.98
C PHE A 11 16.77 -1.61 -2.12
N LYS A 12 17.12 -2.85 -1.77
CA LYS A 12 17.42 -3.94 -2.72
C LYS A 12 18.37 -3.51 -3.85
N SER A 13 17.86 -3.25 -5.06
CA SER A 13 18.64 -2.93 -6.26
C SER A 13 18.93 -1.42 -6.43
N TYR A 14 18.24 -0.56 -5.68
CA TYR A 14 18.45 0.89 -5.65
C TYR A 14 19.64 1.21 -4.73
N ARG A 15 20.72 1.80 -5.26
CA ARG A 15 21.92 2.18 -4.46
C ARG A 15 21.94 3.65 -4.06
N SER A 16 21.21 4.49 -4.78
CA SER A 16 21.01 5.90 -4.48
C SER A 16 19.51 6.20 -4.42
N VAL A 17 19.16 7.37 -3.89
CA VAL A 17 17.76 7.81 -3.84
C VAL A 17 17.29 8.11 -5.26
N ASP A 18 16.22 7.43 -5.70
CA ASP A 18 15.50 7.77 -6.92
C ASP A 18 14.07 8.23 -6.59
N TYR A 19 13.49 9.04 -7.47
CA TYR A 19 12.09 9.46 -7.39
C TYR A 19 11.32 8.80 -8.53
N ILE A 20 10.25 8.11 -8.16
CA ILE A 20 9.39 7.37 -9.06
C ILE A 20 8.03 8.05 -9.04
N SER A 21 7.61 8.59 -10.18
CA SER A 21 6.23 9.08 -10.34
C SER A 21 5.34 7.96 -10.87
N PHE A 22 4.27 7.67 -10.14
CA PHE A 22 3.25 6.68 -10.51
C PHE A 22 2.10 7.30 -11.30
N ILE A 23 1.78 8.57 -11.07
CA ILE A 23 0.62 9.23 -11.68
C ILE A 23 1.08 10.49 -12.39
N ASN A 24 1.13 10.40 -13.71
CA ASN A 24 1.37 11.53 -14.61
C ASN A 24 0.16 11.85 -15.49
N ASP A 25 -0.91 11.06 -15.42
CA ASP A 25 -2.15 11.21 -16.19
C ASP A 25 -3.34 11.23 -15.21
N GLU A 26 -4.05 12.35 -15.11
CA GLU A 26 -5.18 12.48 -14.17
C GLU A 26 -6.38 11.61 -14.56
N ALA A 27 -6.46 11.20 -15.83
CA ALA A 27 -7.54 10.33 -16.31
C ALA A 27 -7.42 8.91 -15.77
N SER A 28 -6.22 8.46 -15.39
CA SER A 28 -5.97 7.07 -15.03
C SER A 28 -5.00 6.90 -13.85
N TYR A 29 -5.46 6.14 -12.85
CA TYR A 29 -4.65 5.70 -11.71
C TYR A 29 -3.95 4.37 -11.99
N TYR A 30 -3.69 4.07 -13.26
CA TYR A 30 -2.99 2.89 -13.73
C TYR A 30 -1.51 3.20 -13.97
N SER A 31 -0.63 2.40 -13.37
CA SER A 31 0.82 2.53 -13.52
C SER A 31 1.42 1.19 -13.92
N THR A 32 2.17 1.16 -15.02
CA THR A 32 2.93 -0.02 -15.46
C THR A 32 4.42 0.22 -15.30
N ILE A 33 5.08 -0.63 -14.53
CA ILE A 33 6.53 -0.66 -14.33
C ILE A 33 7.12 -1.71 -15.27
N LEU A 34 7.77 -1.28 -16.34
CA LEU A 34 8.33 -2.12 -17.39
C LEU A 34 9.86 -2.21 -17.26
N GLY A 35 10.42 -3.40 -17.46
CA GLY A 35 11.86 -3.59 -17.50
C GLY A 35 12.27 -5.06 -17.49
N HIS A 36 13.56 -5.31 -17.72
CA HIS A 36 14.11 -6.67 -17.74
C HIS A 36 14.01 -7.37 -16.37
N ASN A 37 14.22 -8.68 -16.34
CA ASN A 37 14.21 -9.43 -15.08
C ASN A 37 15.42 -9.03 -14.22
N GLY A 38 15.20 -8.83 -12.92
CA GLY A 38 16.26 -8.47 -11.97
C GLY A 38 16.67 -6.98 -11.92
N VAL A 39 16.06 -6.10 -12.73
CA VAL A 39 16.41 -4.65 -12.76
C VAL A 39 15.87 -3.86 -11.57
N GLY A 40 15.04 -4.45 -10.71
CA GLY A 40 14.51 -3.78 -9.52
C GLY A 40 13.04 -3.36 -9.57
N LYS A 41 12.25 -3.88 -10.51
CA LYS A 41 10.80 -3.56 -10.62
C LYS A 41 10.04 -3.87 -9.32
N SER A 42 10.14 -5.12 -8.84
CA SER A 42 9.50 -5.57 -7.60
C SER A 42 9.97 -4.82 -6.37
N ALA A 43 11.19 -4.28 -6.38
CA ALA A 43 11.72 -3.53 -5.25
C ALA A 43 10.91 -2.25 -4.98
N ILE A 44 10.32 -1.64 -6.02
CA ILE A 44 9.41 -0.50 -5.90
C ILE A 44 8.12 -0.90 -5.16
N LEU A 45 7.50 -2.01 -5.56
CA LEU A 45 6.27 -2.46 -4.91
C LEU A 45 6.53 -2.95 -3.47
N GLN A 46 7.71 -3.49 -3.21
CA GLN A 46 8.11 -3.98 -1.89
C GLN A 46 8.50 -2.85 -0.92
N SER A 47 8.99 -1.71 -1.39
CA SER A 47 9.23 -0.54 -0.53
C SER A 47 7.91 0.12 -0.13
N LEU A 48 6.92 0.18 -1.02
CA LEU A 48 5.55 0.52 -0.66
C LEU A 48 4.94 -0.49 0.32
N ASP A 49 5.19 -1.78 0.13
CA ASP A 49 4.74 -2.82 1.07
C ASP A 49 5.37 -2.63 2.45
N PHE A 50 6.66 -2.28 2.52
CA PHE A 50 7.32 -1.92 3.77
C PHE A 50 6.70 -0.67 4.43
N PHE A 51 6.29 0.32 3.64
CA PHE A 51 5.68 1.55 4.13
C PHE A 51 4.25 1.32 4.68
N PHE A 52 3.41 0.55 3.98
CA PHE A 52 2.01 0.37 4.38
C PHE A 52 1.78 -0.85 5.29
N ASN A 53 2.55 -1.93 5.10
CA ASN A 53 2.33 -3.19 5.78
C ASN A 53 3.48 -3.49 6.77
N SER A 54 3.13 -3.56 8.06
CA SER A 54 4.08 -3.66 9.15
C SER A 54 4.84 -5.00 9.23
N SER A 55 4.57 -5.97 8.37
CA SER A 55 5.18 -7.31 8.40
C SER A 55 6.50 -7.42 7.62
N VAL A 56 6.85 -6.44 6.78
CA VAL A 56 8.03 -6.51 5.91
C VAL A 56 9.25 -5.84 6.53
N SER A 57 10.41 -6.49 6.48
CA SER A 57 11.69 -5.91 6.91
C SER A 57 12.40 -5.17 5.78
N TRP A 58 13.20 -4.16 6.13
CA TRP A 58 14.00 -3.43 5.14
C TRP A 58 15.16 -4.29 4.64
N ILE A 59 15.24 -4.52 3.34
CA ILE A 59 16.33 -5.27 2.71
C ILE A 59 17.28 -4.28 2.05
N ARG A 60 18.39 -3.99 2.73
CA ARG A 60 19.39 -3.03 2.28
C ARG A 60 20.18 -3.56 1.08
N ASN A 61 20.63 -2.65 0.22
CA ASN A 61 21.62 -2.98 -0.81
C ASN A 61 23.00 -3.27 -0.17
N ASN A 62 23.62 -4.41 -0.53
CA ASN A 62 24.89 -4.87 0.05
C ASN A 62 26.12 -4.01 -0.30
N GLN A 63 26.01 -3.09 -1.26
CA GLN A 63 27.14 -2.29 -1.76
C GLN A 63 27.17 -0.87 -1.19
N THR A 64 26.39 -0.61 -0.14
CA THR A 64 26.13 0.75 0.35
C THR A 64 27.07 1.16 1.48
N LYS A 65 27.58 2.40 1.41
CA LYS A 65 28.61 2.92 2.35
C LYS A 65 28.07 3.84 3.45
N SER A 66 26.87 4.41 3.30
CA SER A 66 26.27 5.35 4.27
C SER A 66 24.93 4.83 4.77
N TYR A 67 24.60 5.04 6.05
CA TYR A 67 23.30 4.64 6.64
C TYR A 67 22.20 5.70 6.42
N ASP A 68 22.57 6.94 6.07
CA ASP A 68 21.65 8.09 6.09
C ASP A 68 20.71 8.17 4.86
N SER A 69 20.91 7.34 3.83
CA SER A 69 20.09 7.32 2.61
C SER A 69 19.14 6.13 2.51
N SER A 70 19.06 5.29 3.55
CA SER A 70 18.12 4.15 3.63
C SER A 70 16.73 4.59 4.10
N TYR A 71 15.87 4.97 3.15
CA TYR A 71 14.49 5.35 3.45
C TYR A 71 13.56 5.12 2.27
N VAL A 72 12.28 5.07 2.60
CA VAL A 72 11.16 5.21 1.66
C VAL A 72 10.37 6.46 2.04
N SER A 73 9.99 7.31 1.09
CA SER A 73 9.08 8.43 1.34
C SER A 73 8.03 8.50 0.25
N VAL A 74 6.77 8.51 0.63
CA VAL A 74 5.63 8.43 -0.26
C VAL A 74 4.98 9.79 -0.36
N LEU A 75 4.74 10.23 -1.59
CA LEU A 75 3.98 11.43 -1.91
C LEU A 75 2.53 11.03 -2.19
N VAL A 76 1.60 11.51 -1.37
CA VAL A 76 0.18 11.15 -1.45
C VAL A 76 -0.70 12.35 -1.72
N LYS A 77 -1.65 12.17 -2.64
CA LYS A 77 -2.76 13.10 -2.93
C LYS A 77 -3.97 12.69 -2.11
N LEU A 78 -4.58 13.59 -1.35
CA LEU A 78 -5.79 13.32 -0.55
C LEU A 78 -6.89 14.33 -0.92
N ASN A 79 -8.15 13.90 -0.96
CA ASN A 79 -9.26 14.86 -1.06
C ASN A 79 -9.52 15.48 0.32
N LYS A 80 -9.56 16.81 0.41
CA LYS A 80 -9.67 17.53 1.71
C LYS A 80 -10.89 17.10 2.52
N ILE A 81 -12.07 17.12 1.89
CA ILE A 81 -13.34 16.80 2.54
C ILE A 81 -13.37 15.37 3.06
N ALA A 82 -12.95 14.41 2.24
CA ALA A 82 -12.92 12.99 2.60
C ALA A 82 -11.92 12.72 3.74
N TRP A 83 -10.72 13.32 3.65
CA TRP A 83 -9.68 13.21 4.66
C TRP A 83 -10.14 13.74 6.02
N GLU A 84 -10.67 14.97 6.05
CA GLU A 84 -11.15 15.58 7.29
C GLU A 84 -12.26 14.77 7.96
N LYS A 85 -13.21 14.27 7.17
CA LYS A 85 -14.30 13.43 7.68
C LYS A 85 -13.75 12.14 8.29
N PHE A 86 -12.76 11.51 7.65
CA PHE A 86 -12.11 10.32 8.19
C PHE A 86 -11.35 10.61 9.49
N ILE A 87 -10.59 11.70 9.56
CA ILE A 87 -9.80 12.05 10.73
C ILE A 87 -10.71 12.33 11.93
N LYS A 88 -11.76 13.14 11.75
CA LYS A 88 -12.74 13.43 12.80
C LYS A 88 -13.43 12.15 13.31
N LYS A 89 -13.71 11.20 12.41
CA LYS A 89 -14.34 9.91 12.75
C LYS A 89 -13.42 8.97 13.54
N ASN A 90 -12.16 8.85 13.16
CA ASN A 90 -11.26 7.81 13.69
C ASN A 90 -10.35 8.30 14.82
N PHE A 91 -9.93 9.57 14.82
CA PHE A 91 -8.93 10.09 15.76
C PHE A 91 -9.53 10.97 16.87
N LYS A 92 -10.80 11.38 16.75
CA LYS A 92 -11.61 12.06 17.78
C LYS A 92 -10.83 13.20 18.50
N ALA A 93 -10.33 12.94 19.71
CA ALA A 93 -9.63 13.93 20.53
C ALA A 93 -8.32 14.45 19.91
N LYS A 94 -7.68 13.66 19.03
CA LYS A 94 -6.47 14.07 18.29
C LYS A 94 -6.76 14.56 16.88
N ALA A 95 -8.03 14.74 16.51
CA ALA A 95 -8.40 15.11 15.15
C ALA A 95 -7.86 16.49 14.77
N ASP A 96 -8.00 17.49 15.65
CA ASP A 96 -7.60 18.86 15.35
C ASP A 96 -6.07 18.99 15.24
N GLU A 97 -5.32 18.36 16.14
CA GLU A 97 -3.84 18.25 16.08
C GLU A 97 -3.37 17.67 14.74
N LEU A 98 -4.05 16.61 14.27
CA LEU A 98 -3.67 15.94 13.04
C LEU A 98 -4.03 16.74 11.79
N LEU A 99 -5.14 17.48 11.81
CA LEU A 99 -5.51 18.37 10.72
C LEU A 99 -4.54 19.55 10.62
N ASP A 100 -4.11 20.11 11.74
CA ASP A 100 -3.07 21.15 11.78
C ASP A 100 -1.74 20.62 11.22
N ALA A 101 -1.32 19.42 11.63
CA ALA A 101 -0.14 18.77 11.04
C ALA A 101 -0.30 18.51 9.53
N THR A 102 -1.48 18.09 9.08
CA THR A 102 -1.80 17.87 7.66
C THR A 102 -1.60 19.16 6.86
N GLU A 103 -2.15 20.28 7.34
CA GLU A 103 -2.05 21.58 6.65
C GLU A 103 -0.61 22.09 6.61
N LYS A 104 0.14 21.94 7.71
CA LYS A 104 1.57 22.30 7.75
C LYS A 104 2.37 21.50 6.71
N VAL A 105 2.20 20.18 6.65
CA VAL A 105 2.88 19.34 5.65
C VAL A 105 2.48 19.78 4.24
N ASN A 106 1.18 19.91 3.99
CA ASN A 106 0.64 20.31 2.68
C ASN A 106 1.25 21.63 2.20
N LYS A 107 1.30 22.64 3.08
CA LYS A 107 1.90 23.93 2.77
C LYS A 107 3.39 23.80 2.41
N ILE A 108 4.18 23.07 3.20
CA ILE A 108 5.62 22.89 2.95
C ILE A 108 5.85 22.19 1.59
N VAL A 109 5.05 21.16 1.29
CA VAL A 109 5.15 20.43 0.04
C VAL A 109 4.76 21.32 -1.13
N ASN A 110 3.66 22.06 -1.05
CA ASN A 110 3.24 22.97 -2.13
C ASN A 110 4.24 24.12 -2.32
N ASP A 111 4.72 24.74 -1.24
CA ASP A 111 5.78 25.75 -1.31
C ASP A 111 7.03 25.19 -2.02
N PHE A 112 7.40 23.93 -1.75
CA PHE A 112 8.50 23.28 -2.47
C PHE A 112 8.18 23.02 -3.95
N LEU A 113 6.96 22.60 -4.25
CA LEU A 113 6.48 22.33 -5.60
C LEU A 113 6.28 23.62 -6.44
N ASP A 114 6.09 24.77 -5.82
CA ASP A 114 5.94 26.06 -6.51
C ASP A 114 7.28 26.77 -6.73
N ASN A 115 8.26 26.61 -5.82
CA ASN A 115 9.54 27.32 -5.91
C ASN A 115 10.54 26.66 -6.87
N ASP A 116 11.35 27.46 -7.56
CA ASP A 116 12.42 26.92 -8.42
C ASP A 116 13.49 26.18 -7.60
N ILE A 117 13.89 25.03 -8.12
CA ILE A 117 14.96 24.23 -7.52
C ILE A 117 16.30 24.75 -8.05
N PRO A 118 17.28 25.07 -7.19
CA PRO A 118 18.63 25.45 -7.62
C PRO A 118 19.24 24.40 -8.59
N GLU A 119 20.00 24.86 -9.58
CA GLU A 119 20.66 23.95 -10.55
C GLU A 119 21.56 22.89 -9.88
N THR A 120 22.06 23.17 -8.66
CA THR A 120 22.91 22.30 -7.86
C THR A 120 22.17 21.22 -7.07
N SER A 121 20.83 21.23 -7.06
CA SER A 121 20.04 20.25 -6.30
C SER A 121 20.12 18.85 -6.90
N GLN A 122 19.93 17.85 -6.03
CA GLN A 122 20.02 16.43 -6.36
C GLN A 122 19.10 16.07 -7.55
N LEU A 123 19.60 15.21 -8.45
CA LEU A 123 18.89 14.72 -9.66
C LEU A 123 17.46 14.25 -9.35
N THR A 124 17.26 13.63 -8.21
CA THR A 124 15.99 13.14 -7.67
C THR A 124 14.93 14.26 -7.53
N LEU A 125 15.32 15.43 -7.03
CA LEU A 125 14.42 16.58 -6.88
C LEU A 125 14.06 17.20 -8.24
N LYS A 126 15.00 17.17 -9.19
CA LYS A 126 14.72 17.59 -10.58
C LYS A 126 13.70 16.66 -11.24
N LYS A 127 13.78 15.34 -10.99
CA LYS A 127 12.78 14.38 -11.47
C LYS A 127 11.38 14.64 -10.90
N LEU A 128 11.28 15.00 -9.61
CA LEU A 128 10.01 15.41 -9.01
C LEU A 128 9.40 16.60 -9.74
N LYS A 129 10.18 17.64 -10.04
CA LYS A 129 9.69 18.82 -10.77
C LYS A 129 9.29 18.51 -12.21
N GLN A 130 10.06 17.68 -12.90
CA GLN A 130 9.73 17.26 -14.27
C GLN A 130 8.43 16.47 -14.34
N ASN A 131 8.12 15.71 -13.29
CA ASN A 131 6.89 14.94 -13.15
C ASN A 131 6.01 15.51 -12.03
N GLN A 132 5.94 16.83 -11.94
CA GLN A 132 5.23 17.50 -10.86
C GLN A 132 3.76 17.06 -10.87
N PRO A 133 3.21 16.62 -9.72
CA PRO A 133 1.80 16.35 -9.64
C PRO A 133 1.00 17.63 -9.85
N GLU A 134 -0.05 17.54 -10.66
CA GLU A 134 -1.14 18.51 -10.64
C GLU A 134 -1.89 18.29 -9.31
N VAL A 135 -1.91 19.30 -8.45
CA VAL A 135 -2.62 19.27 -7.16
C VAL A 135 -3.71 20.34 -7.23
N GLY A 136 -4.97 19.94 -7.14
CA GLY A 136 -6.08 20.89 -7.14
C GLY A 136 -6.24 21.58 -5.78
N ASP A 137 -6.93 22.73 -5.77
CA ASP A 137 -7.19 23.51 -4.54
C ASP A 137 -7.96 22.72 -3.46
N ASP A 138 -8.74 21.71 -3.87
CA ASP A 138 -9.54 20.83 -2.99
C ASP A 138 -8.78 19.60 -2.49
N GLU A 139 -7.45 19.58 -2.64
CA GLU A 139 -6.62 18.41 -2.35
C GLU A 139 -5.43 18.75 -1.43
N TYR A 140 -5.07 17.79 -0.58
CA TYR A 140 -3.84 17.82 0.20
C TYR A 140 -2.77 17.01 -0.55
N CYS A 141 -1.54 17.52 -0.56
CA CYS A 141 -0.34 16.83 -1.03
C CYS A 141 0.61 16.61 0.14
N LEU A 142 0.78 15.38 0.58
CA LEU A 142 1.60 15.07 1.76
C LEU A 142 2.82 14.23 1.38
N LEU A 143 3.97 14.56 1.95
CA LEU A 143 5.18 13.75 1.88
C LEU A 143 5.43 13.11 3.25
N ILE A 144 5.40 11.77 3.32
CA ILE A 144 5.60 11.01 4.55
C ILE A 144 6.49 9.82 4.25
N GLY A 145 7.49 9.57 5.09
CA GLY A 145 8.43 8.48 4.90
C GLY A 145 8.78 7.73 6.16
N LEU A 146 9.48 6.62 5.96
CA LEU A 146 10.07 5.77 6.98
C LEU A 146 11.53 5.50 6.66
N THR A 147 12.39 5.53 7.67
CA THR A 147 13.75 4.97 7.57
C THR A 147 13.70 3.43 7.57
N ASN A 148 14.85 2.80 7.35
CA ASN A 148 15.01 1.35 7.49
C ASN A 148 14.67 0.81 8.90
N GLU A 149 14.82 1.62 9.96
CA GLU A 149 14.37 1.30 11.32
C GLU A 149 12.89 1.67 11.60
N ARG A 150 12.17 2.16 10.59
CA ARG A 150 10.78 2.65 10.67
C ARG A 150 10.58 3.88 11.54
N ALA A 151 11.61 4.71 11.69
CA ALA A 151 11.42 6.06 12.20
C ALA A 151 10.77 6.92 11.10
N CYS A 152 9.78 7.75 11.46
CA CYS A 152 9.18 8.66 10.50
C CYS A 152 10.21 9.69 10.00
N THR A 153 10.20 9.95 8.71
CA THR A 153 11.08 10.90 8.03
C THR A 153 10.32 11.66 6.95
N THR A 154 10.85 12.83 6.56
CA THR A 154 10.36 13.63 5.43
C THR A 154 11.45 13.81 4.38
N LYS A 155 12.45 12.92 4.34
CA LYS A 155 13.48 12.92 3.30
C LYS A 155 12.84 12.84 1.90
N PRO A 156 13.41 13.51 0.89
CA PRO A 156 14.63 14.34 0.94
C PRO A 156 14.44 15.76 1.51
N LEU A 157 13.24 16.14 1.95
CA LEU A 157 12.89 17.51 2.33
C LEU A 157 13.07 17.83 3.83
N GLU A 158 13.71 16.98 4.63
CA GLU A 158 13.82 17.16 6.10
C GLU A 158 14.21 18.58 6.54
N THR A 159 15.10 19.26 5.82
CA THR A 159 15.51 20.64 6.15
C THR A 159 14.35 21.64 6.12
N ALA A 160 13.36 21.46 5.24
CA ALA A 160 12.17 22.30 5.19
C ALA A 160 11.16 21.98 6.32
N PHE A 161 11.21 20.76 6.88
CA PHE A 161 10.29 20.29 7.91
C PHE A 161 10.80 20.52 9.35
N LYS A 162 12.12 20.59 9.56
CA LYS A 162 12.79 20.60 10.88
C LYS A 162 12.26 21.61 11.91
N SER A 163 11.71 22.75 11.50
CA SER A 163 11.20 23.77 12.41
C SER A 163 9.67 23.80 12.53
N SER A 164 8.97 23.03 11.69
CA SER A 164 7.53 23.23 11.45
C SER A 164 6.67 22.13 12.04
N ILE A 165 7.22 20.91 12.16
CA ILE A 165 6.51 19.73 12.65
C ILE A 165 7.42 18.92 13.58
N ASN A 166 6.86 18.42 14.68
CA ASN A 166 7.58 17.54 15.61
C ASN A 166 7.45 16.05 15.24
N GLY A 167 8.28 15.20 15.87
CA GLY A 167 8.29 13.76 15.58
C GLY A 167 6.99 13.03 15.93
N ASP A 168 6.32 13.43 17.02
CA ASP A 168 5.08 12.80 17.47
C ASP A 168 3.91 13.09 16.51
N GLU A 169 3.84 14.32 15.99
CA GLU A 169 2.89 14.76 14.96
C GLU A 169 3.09 13.95 13.66
N MET A 170 4.34 13.75 13.22
CA MET A 170 4.64 12.92 12.04
C MET A 170 4.26 11.46 12.24
N ASP A 171 4.56 10.89 13.41
CA ASP A 171 4.18 9.52 13.75
C ASP A 171 2.66 9.34 13.73
N LEU A 172 1.92 10.33 14.23
CA LEU A 172 0.47 10.31 14.22
C LEU A 172 -0.08 10.45 12.80
N LEU A 173 0.49 11.35 12.00
CA LEU A 173 0.11 11.56 10.60
C LEU A 173 0.38 10.32 9.75
N TYR A 174 1.55 9.69 9.91
CA TYR A 174 1.88 8.43 9.27
C TYR A 174 0.85 7.34 9.63
N LYS A 175 0.55 7.16 10.92
CA LYS A 175 -0.49 6.19 11.36
C LYS A 175 -1.84 6.45 10.70
N ALA A 176 -2.24 7.72 10.56
CA ALA A 176 -3.49 8.07 9.90
C ALA A 176 -3.45 7.79 8.40
N VAL A 177 -2.36 8.13 7.71
CA VAL A 177 -2.22 7.89 6.27
C VAL A 177 -2.18 6.39 5.97
N SER A 178 -1.45 5.61 6.76
CA SER A 178 -1.39 4.15 6.62
C SER A 178 -2.71 3.47 6.96
N LEU A 179 -3.51 4.03 7.89
CA LEU A 179 -4.85 3.51 8.20
C LEU A 179 -5.89 3.89 7.13
N TYR A 180 -5.73 5.06 6.51
CA TYR A 180 -6.66 5.54 5.50
C TYR A 180 -6.53 4.76 4.19
N HIS A 181 -5.29 4.43 3.81
CA HIS A 181 -5.00 3.64 2.62
C HIS A 181 -5.03 2.15 2.91
N THR A 182 -5.41 1.36 1.91
CA THR A 182 -5.25 -0.09 1.97
C THR A 182 -4.40 -0.52 0.78
N TYR A 183 -3.15 -0.89 1.08
CA TYR A 183 -2.19 -1.38 0.12
C TYR A 183 -2.22 -2.90 0.08
N ILE A 184 -2.54 -3.46 -1.09
CA ILE A 184 -2.60 -4.90 -1.33
C ILE A 184 -1.55 -5.22 -2.37
N TYR A 185 -0.58 -6.04 -1.98
CA TYR A 185 0.53 -6.43 -2.84
C TYR A 185 0.56 -7.94 -3.09
N ILE A 186 0.71 -8.31 -4.36
CA ILE A 186 0.83 -9.70 -4.81
C ILE A 186 2.22 -9.87 -5.48
N PRO A 187 3.19 -10.53 -4.82
CA PRO A 187 4.52 -10.76 -5.38
C PRO A 187 4.52 -11.87 -6.45
N THR A 188 5.63 -12.01 -7.19
CA THR A 188 5.84 -13.12 -8.15
C THR A 188 5.74 -14.50 -7.48
N ASP A 189 6.41 -14.68 -6.34
CA ASP A 189 6.65 -15.98 -5.69
C ASP A 189 5.69 -16.30 -4.53
N SER A 190 4.54 -15.61 -4.44
CA SER A 190 3.54 -15.98 -3.43
C SER A 190 3.01 -17.38 -3.75
N GLY A 191 3.61 -18.41 -3.16
CA GLY A 191 3.11 -19.78 -3.25
C GLY A 191 1.63 -19.79 -2.88
N THR A 192 0.85 -20.66 -3.52
CA THR A 192 -0.61 -20.73 -3.44
C THR A 192 -1.24 -20.63 -2.05
N ARG A 193 -0.55 -21.11 -1.00
CA ARG A 193 -0.99 -20.95 0.40
C ARG A 193 -0.85 -19.52 0.94
N SER A 194 0.17 -18.80 0.51
CA SER A 194 0.34 -17.38 0.85
C SER A 194 -0.70 -16.52 0.16
N ILE A 195 -1.09 -16.84 -1.08
CA ILE A 195 -2.21 -16.20 -1.78
C ILE A 195 -3.54 -16.39 -1.01
N LEU A 196 -3.80 -17.60 -0.50
CA LEU A 196 -5.01 -17.90 0.30
C LEU A 196 -4.98 -17.28 1.71
N LYS A 197 -3.80 -17.08 2.33
CA LYS A 197 -3.65 -16.35 3.60
C LYS A 197 -3.66 -14.83 3.42
N LEU A 198 -3.05 -14.32 2.35
CA LEU A 198 -3.19 -12.95 1.86
C LEU A 198 -4.67 -12.66 1.58
N ASN A 199 -5.41 -13.65 1.09
CA ASN A 199 -6.86 -13.57 0.97
C ASN A 199 -7.53 -13.41 2.35
N GLY A 200 -7.17 -14.10 3.44
CA GLY A 200 -7.81 -13.88 4.75
C GLY A 200 -7.73 -12.44 5.27
N GLU A 201 -6.52 -11.88 5.34
CA GLU A 201 -6.28 -10.51 5.84
C GLU A 201 -6.71 -9.44 4.84
N ASN A 202 -6.38 -9.59 3.54
CA ASN A 202 -6.75 -8.60 2.54
C ASN A 202 -8.23 -8.69 2.18
N ILE A 203 -8.86 -9.87 2.19
CA ILE A 203 -10.32 -10.00 2.07
C ILE A 203 -10.98 -9.47 3.35
N SER A 204 -10.45 -9.66 4.58
CA SER A 204 -10.96 -8.96 5.78
C SER A 204 -10.93 -7.44 5.59
N LYS A 205 -9.80 -6.89 5.14
CA LYS A 205 -9.63 -5.46 4.83
C LYS A 205 -10.52 -4.98 3.67
N THR A 206 -10.81 -5.85 2.71
CA THR A 206 -11.60 -5.55 1.50
C THR A 206 -13.10 -5.79 1.70
N LEU A 207 -13.50 -6.70 2.58
CA LEU A 207 -14.88 -7.05 2.86
C LEU A 207 -15.60 -5.85 3.45
N THR A 208 -16.71 -5.54 2.80
CA THR A 208 -17.58 -4.42 3.08
C THR A 208 -17.82 -4.22 4.58
N GLU A 209 -17.61 -2.98 5.02
CA GLU A 209 -17.91 -2.50 6.36
C GLU A 209 -19.31 -2.90 6.82
N SER A 210 -20.28 -3.11 5.93
CA SER A 210 -21.64 -3.53 6.31
C SER A 210 -21.71 -4.89 7.00
N THR A 211 -20.85 -5.86 6.64
CA THR A 211 -20.88 -7.21 7.22
C THR A 211 -20.12 -7.24 8.54
N THR A 212 -18.91 -6.66 8.56
CA THR A 212 -18.13 -6.52 9.79
C THR A 212 -18.83 -5.62 10.79
N THR A 213 -19.49 -4.53 10.36
CA THR A 213 -20.30 -3.67 11.27
C THR A 213 -21.50 -4.41 11.83
N LYS A 214 -22.14 -5.30 11.06
CA LYS A 214 -23.21 -6.17 11.59
C LYS A 214 -22.66 -7.14 12.64
N ILE A 215 -21.52 -7.77 12.38
CA ILE A 215 -20.84 -8.67 13.34
C ILE A 215 -20.44 -7.89 14.60
N ILE A 216 -19.78 -6.74 14.45
CA ILE A 216 -19.42 -5.83 15.55
C ILE A 216 -20.65 -5.40 16.35
N ARG A 217 -21.77 -5.12 15.68
CA ARG A 217 -23.03 -4.75 16.35
C ARG A 217 -23.58 -5.88 17.20
N VAL A 218 -23.55 -7.12 16.70
CA VAL A 218 -23.97 -8.30 17.46
C VAL A 218 -23.04 -8.52 18.65
N LEU A 219 -21.72 -8.53 18.42
CA LEU A 219 -20.72 -8.78 19.46
C LEU A 219 -20.66 -7.68 20.55
N GLY A 220 -20.95 -6.43 20.18
CA GLY A 220 -20.75 -5.27 21.04
C GLY A 220 -22.03 -4.66 21.64
N LYS A 221 -23.23 -5.05 21.19
CA LYS A 221 -24.49 -4.48 21.73
C LYS A 221 -25.40 -5.48 22.41
N GLU A 222 -25.34 -6.76 22.06
CA GLU A 222 -26.16 -7.77 22.73
C GLU A 222 -25.48 -8.21 24.02
N LYS A 223 -26.14 -7.90 25.13
CA LYS A 223 -25.73 -8.37 26.44
C LYS A 223 -26.18 -9.81 26.61
N ILE A 224 -25.29 -10.65 27.11
CA ILE A 224 -25.61 -12.00 27.53
C ILE A 224 -26.52 -11.88 28.75
N LEU A 225 -27.77 -12.35 28.63
CA LEU A 225 -28.82 -12.21 29.64
C LEU A 225 -28.42 -12.76 31.02
N SER A 226 -27.53 -13.76 31.06
CA SER A 226 -27.06 -14.39 32.30
C SER A 226 -25.96 -13.61 33.04
N THR A 227 -25.19 -12.75 32.37
CA THR A 227 -24.01 -12.06 32.96
C THR A 227 -24.08 -10.54 32.87
N ASN A 228 -25.04 -9.96 32.13
CA ASN A 228 -25.17 -8.52 31.86
C ASN A 228 -23.93 -7.89 31.17
N MET A 229 -23.01 -8.74 30.69
CA MET A 229 -21.83 -8.38 29.92
C MET A 229 -22.10 -8.54 28.42
N THR A 230 -21.41 -7.77 27.60
CA THR A 230 -21.32 -8.02 26.16
C THR A 230 -20.48 -9.26 25.87
N ALA A 231 -20.63 -9.86 24.69
CA ALA A 231 -19.85 -11.05 24.30
C ALA A 231 -18.34 -10.80 24.37
N ILE A 232 -17.87 -9.61 23.98
CA ILE A 232 -16.45 -9.26 24.04
C ILE A 232 -15.93 -9.09 25.48
N GLU A 233 -16.75 -8.55 26.38
CA GLU A 233 -16.38 -8.41 27.80
C GLU A 233 -16.26 -9.77 28.47
N PHE A 234 -17.20 -10.67 28.18
CA PHE A 234 -17.16 -12.04 28.66
C PHE A 234 -15.91 -12.78 28.16
N ILE A 235 -15.61 -12.70 26.85
CA ILE A 235 -14.42 -13.34 26.27
C ILE A 235 -13.14 -12.80 26.89
N ASN A 236 -12.99 -11.48 27.02
CA ASN A 236 -11.80 -10.90 27.64
C ASN A 236 -11.65 -11.36 29.11
N ASN A 237 -12.75 -11.46 29.86
CA ASN A 237 -12.72 -11.90 31.25
C ASN A 237 -12.26 -13.37 31.38
N GLU A 238 -12.76 -14.26 30.53
CA GLU A 238 -12.34 -15.66 30.54
C GLU A 238 -10.87 -15.82 30.12
N LEU A 239 -10.39 -15.02 29.16
CA LEU A 239 -8.99 -15.02 28.75
C LEU A 239 -8.07 -14.46 29.84
N ASP A 240 -8.48 -13.39 30.53
CA ASP A 240 -7.74 -12.83 31.68
C ASP A 240 -7.62 -13.90 32.80
N ASN A 241 -8.73 -14.57 33.13
CA ASN A 241 -8.73 -15.66 34.12
C ASN A 241 -7.79 -16.81 33.74
N TYR A 242 -7.77 -17.20 32.46
CA TYR A 242 -6.90 -18.27 31.97
C TYR A 242 -5.42 -17.88 32.02
N VAL A 243 -5.08 -16.63 31.70
CA VAL A 243 -3.71 -16.11 31.83
C VAL A 243 -3.28 -16.07 33.31
N ASP A 244 -4.18 -15.69 34.20
CA ASP A 244 -3.93 -15.69 35.65
C ASP A 244 -3.68 -17.11 36.19
N GLU A 245 -4.43 -18.10 35.70
CA GLU A 245 -4.20 -19.52 36.02
C GLU A 245 -2.82 -19.98 35.55
N ILE A 246 -2.44 -19.70 34.29
CA ILE A 246 -1.12 -20.02 33.76
C ILE A 246 -0.02 -19.34 34.58
N ASN A 247 -0.17 -18.05 34.90
CA ASN A 247 0.81 -17.31 35.69
C ASN A 247 0.97 -17.89 37.10
N ARG A 248 -0.12 -18.37 37.70
CA ARG A 248 -0.07 -19.07 38.98
C ARG A 248 0.72 -20.37 38.87
N ASP A 249 0.47 -21.18 37.84
CA ASP A 249 1.21 -22.43 37.61
C ASP A 249 2.69 -22.19 37.28
N LEU A 250 3.00 -21.15 36.49
CA LEU A 250 4.37 -20.75 36.20
C LEU A 250 5.10 -20.30 37.47
N SER A 251 4.44 -19.54 38.35
CA SER A 251 5.04 -19.09 39.62
C SER A 251 5.45 -20.23 40.55
N ILE A 252 4.81 -21.40 40.42
CA ILE A 252 5.14 -22.62 41.18
C ILE A 252 6.41 -23.29 40.61
N ASN A 253 6.60 -23.25 39.29
CA ASN A 253 7.66 -23.99 38.60
C ASN A 253 8.92 -23.14 38.35
N ASP A 254 8.76 -21.87 37.95
CA ASP A 254 9.84 -20.92 37.74
C ASP A 254 9.32 -19.47 37.79
N SER A 255 9.63 -18.77 38.87
CA SER A 255 9.22 -17.38 39.10
C SER A 255 9.82 -16.36 38.11
N ALA A 256 10.74 -16.76 37.22
CA ALA A 256 11.33 -15.88 36.23
C ALA A 256 10.40 -15.59 35.03
N TYR A 257 9.33 -16.37 34.83
CA TYR A 257 8.44 -16.25 33.67
C TYR A 257 7.03 -15.84 34.07
N SER A 258 6.49 -14.84 33.39
CA SER A 258 5.07 -14.45 33.49
C SER A 258 4.57 -13.91 32.15
N TYR A 259 3.30 -14.16 31.87
CA TYR A 259 2.56 -13.49 30.82
C TYR A 259 2.07 -12.14 31.36
N ALA A 260 2.56 -11.05 30.77
CA ALA A 260 2.13 -9.70 31.06
C ALA A 260 1.54 -9.05 29.79
N ALA A 261 0.47 -8.28 29.96
CA ALA A 261 -0.12 -7.53 28.86
C ALA A 261 0.87 -6.48 28.30
N LYS A 262 1.11 -6.52 26.98
CA LYS A 262 1.69 -5.36 26.27
C LYS A 262 0.55 -4.36 25.96
N ASN A 263 0.89 -3.10 25.69
CA ASN A 263 -0.05 -1.98 25.46
C ASN A 263 -1.37 -2.40 24.78
N HIS A 264 -2.51 -2.06 25.40
CA HIS A 264 -3.87 -2.51 25.07
C HIS A 264 -4.11 -4.03 25.19
N GLY A 265 -4.05 -4.58 26.41
CA GLY A 265 -4.20 -6.02 26.67
C GLY A 265 -5.59 -6.64 26.46
N LYS A 266 -6.59 -5.87 25.99
CA LYS A 266 -7.96 -6.39 25.78
C LYS A 266 -8.32 -6.38 24.31
N LEU A 267 -8.92 -7.48 23.85
CA LEU A 267 -9.45 -7.63 22.49
C LEU A 267 -10.60 -6.65 22.27
N ARG A 268 -10.59 -5.97 21.13
CA ARG A 268 -11.70 -5.12 20.67
C ARG A 268 -12.67 -5.94 19.82
N THR A 269 -13.90 -5.46 19.70
CA THR A 269 -14.91 -6.08 18.81
C THR A 269 -14.47 -6.10 17.34
N SER A 270 -13.66 -5.13 16.91
CA SER A 270 -13.03 -5.12 15.58
C SER A 270 -12.14 -6.33 15.37
N ASP A 271 -11.32 -6.66 16.37
CA ASP A 271 -10.29 -7.68 16.28
C ASP A 271 -10.94 -9.06 16.19
N LEU A 272 -11.98 -9.30 17.01
CA LEU A 272 -12.76 -10.53 16.95
C LEU A 272 -13.56 -10.64 15.64
N ALA A 273 -14.13 -9.54 15.15
CA ALA A 273 -14.88 -9.57 13.89
C ALA A 273 -13.98 -9.90 12.69
N GLU A 274 -12.76 -9.38 12.66
CA GLU A 274 -11.73 -9.73 11.68
C GLU A 274 -11.37 -11.22 11.77
N GLN A 275 -11.09 -11.74 12.96
CA GLN A 275 -10.76 -13.16 13.16
C GLN A 275 -11.90 -14.09 12.74
N VAL A 276 -13.16 -13.74 13.04
CA VAL A 276 -14.33 -14.52 12.61
C VAL A 276 -14.46 -14.55 11.09
N VAL A 277 -14.27 -13.40 10.44
CA VAL A 277 -14.30 -13.30 8.98
C VAL A 277 -13.17 -14.14 8.37
N MET A 278 -11.95 -14.01 8.90
CA MET A 278 -10.80 -14.79 8.45
C MET A 278 -11.08 -16.29 8.56
N ALA A 279 -11.49 -16.77 9.73
CA ALA A 279 -11.82 -18.18 9.96
C ALA A 279 -12.93 -18.67 9.00
N TYR A 280 -13.95 -17.86 8.73
CA TYR A 280 -15.02 -18.22 7.80
C TYR A 280 -14.50 -18.45 6.37
N PHE A 281 -13.61 -17.59 5.88
CA PHE A 281 -13.03 -17.75 4.54
C PHE A 281 -11.99 -18.87 4.47
N GLU A 282 -11.30 -19.20 5.56
CA GLU A 282 -10.41 -20.36 5.63
C GLU A 282 -11.14 -21.70 5.47
N THR A 283 -12.42 -21.79 5.86
CA THR A 283 -13.24 -23.00 5.65
C THR A 283 -13.67 -23.20 4.19
N ARG A 284 -13.42 -22.23 3.31
CA ARG A 284 -13.92 -22.22 1.93
C ARG A 284 -12.80 -22.39 0.93
N GLN A 285 -13.12 -23.06 -0.17
CA GLN A 285 -12.21 -23.23 -1.29
C GLN A 285 -12.77 -22.53 -2.53
N LEU A 286 -11.90 -21.75 -3.20
CA LEU A 286 -12.22 -21.18 -4.51
C LEU A 286 -12.14 -22.30 -5.56
N LEU A 287 -13.21 -22.47 -6.33
CA LEU A 287 -13.33 -23.50 -7.38
C LEU A 287 -13.48 -22.82 -8.75
N LYS A 288 -12.72 -23.30 -9.75
CA LYS A 288 -12.96 -22.98 -11.16
C LYS A 288 -14.05 -23.92 -11.69
N ASN A 289 -15.04 -23.36 -12.39
CA ASN A 289 -16.17 -24.09 -12.97
C ASN A 289 -16.91 -25.01 -11.98
N ASN A 290 -16.98 -24.62 -10.69
CA ASN A 290 -17.56 -25.41 -9.60
C ASN A 290 -16.98 -26.83 -9.43
N ALA A 291 -15.79 -27.11 -9.99
CA ALA A 291 -15.23 -28.45 -10.01
C ALA A 291 -13.77 -28.50 -9.56
N THR A 292 -12.94 -27.58 -10.05
CA THR A 292 -11.48 -27.67 -9.84
C THR A 292 -11.03 -26.70 -8.76
N PRO A 293 -10.48 -27.19 -7.64
CA PRO A 293 -9.82 -26.35 -6.65
C PRO A 293 -8.73 -25.44 -7.22
N LEU A 294 -8.64 -24.20 -6.71
CA LEU A 294 -7.56 -23.27 -7.04
C LEU A 294 -6.16 -23.91 -6.93
N LEU A 295 -5.94 -24.72 -5.88
CA LEU A 295 -4.67 -25.42 -5.64
C LEU A 295 -4.29 -26.42 -6.74
N ASN A 296 -5.28 -26.89 -7.51
CA ASN A 296 -5.10 -27.89 -8.55
C ASN A 296 -5.01 -27.26 -9.96
N LEU A 297 -5.10 -25.93 -10.06
CA LEU A 297 -4.93 -25.19 -11.31
C LEU A 297 -3.45 -25.01 -11.66
N SER A 298 -3.16 -24.71 -12.93
CA SER A 298 -1.81 -24.27 -13.33
C SER A 298 -1.42 -22.95 -12.67
N SER A 299 -0.12 -22.65 -12.58
CA SER A 299 0.38 -21.39 -11.98
C SER A 299 -0.23 -20.15 -12.64
N GLY A 300 -0.41 -20.16 -13.96
CA GLY A 300 -1.09 -19.11 -14.69
C GLY A 300 -2.56 -18.99 -14.28
N GLU A 301 -3.32 -20.08 -14.35
CA GLU A 301 -4.75 -20.05 -13.96
C GLU A 301 -4.96 -19.63 -12.50
N GLN A 302 -4.04 -19.97 -11.60
CA GLN A 302 -4.06 -19.52 -10.21
C GLN A 302 -3.93 -18.00 -10.13
N ARG A 303 -2.94 -17.43 -10.83
CA ARG A 303 -2.70 -15.98 -10.89
C ARG A 303 -3.90 -15.23 -11.45
N GLN A 304 -4.49 -15.75 -12.54
CA GLN A 304 -5.71 -15.20 -13.12
C GLN A 304 -6.88 -15.22 -12.13
N ALA A 305 -7.11 -16.34 -11.45
CA ALA A 305 -8.18 -16.46 -10.47
C ALA A 305 -8.04 -15.46 -9.32
N VAL A 306 -6.81 -15.16 -8.89
CA VAL A 306 -6.55 -14.15 -7.86
C VAL A 306 -6.89 -12.75 -8.35
N ILE A 307 -6.43 -12.39 -9.54
CA ILE A 307 -6.74 -11.09 -10.16
C ILE A 307 -8.25 -10.93 -10.31
N ASP A 308 -8.96 -11.97 -10.76
CA ASP A 308 -10.41 -11.95 -10.95
C ASP A 308 -11.16 -11.80 -9.61
N VAL A 309 -10.76 -12.55 -8.57
CA VAL A 309 -11.36 -12.45 -7.24
C VAL A 309 -11.13 -11.06 -6.65
N MET A 310 -9.89 -10.57 -6.68
CA MET A 310 -9.55 -9.24 -6.17
C MET A 310 -10.32 -8.16 -6.92
N SER A 311 -10.35 -8.24 -8.25
CA SER A 311 -11.10 -7.30 -9.08
C SER A 311 -12.60 -7.33 -8.78
N SER A 312 -13.18 -8.51 -8.56
CA SER A 312 -14.59 -8.66 -8.20
C SER A 312 -14.91 -8.10 -6.80
N LEU A 313 -14.04 -8.31 -5.83
CA LEU A 313 -14.18 -7.77 -4.47
C LEU A 313 -14.08 -6.26 -4.46
N LEU A 314 -13.11 -5.71 -5.18
CA LEU A 314 -12.87 -4.27 -5.27
C LEU A 314 -14.00 -3.56 -6.04
N LYS A 315 -14.47 -4.12 -7.17
CA LYS A 315 -15.64 -3.59 -7.91
C LYS A 315 -16.92 -3.53 -7.08
N LYS A 316 -17.13 -4.46 -6.16
CA LYS A 316 -18.32 -4.48 -5.27
C LYS A 316 -18.30 -3.41 -4.20
N ARG A 317 -17.16 -2.76 -3.95
CA ARG A 317 -17.09 -1.67 -3.01
C ARG A 317 -17.48 -0.39 -3.74
N GLU A 318 -18.71 0.06 -3.55
CA GLU A 318 -19.07 1.43 -3.92
C GLU A 318 -18.09 2.39 -3.23
N SER A 319 -17.67 3.42 -3.97
CA SER A 319 -16.85 4.52 -3.48
C SER A 319 -17.61 5.33 -2.43
N LYS A 320 -17.85 4.74 -1.25
CA LYS A 320 -18.23 5.52 -0.09
C LYS A 320 -17.04 6.41 0.21
N ILE A 321 -17.26 7.71 0.01
CA ILE A 321 -16.31 8.82 0.18
C ILE A 321 -15.55 8.75 1.53
N GLU A 322 -16.05 7.97 2.51
CA GLU A 322 -15.52 7.85 3.86
C GLU A 322 -14.27 6.97 4.05
N LYS A 323 -13.90 6.13 3.05
CA LYS A 323 -12.65 5.34 3.09
C LYS A 323 -11.84 5.57 1.83
N GLY A 324 -10.51 5.55 1.99
CA GLY A 324 -9.60 5.79 0.88
C GLY A 324 -9.67 4.80 -0.25
N ARG A 325 -9.10 5.20 -1.39
CA ARG A 325 -8.91 4.32 -2.54
C ARG A 325 -7.98 3.17 -2.13
N PHE A 326 -8.25 1.98 -2.65
CA PHE A 326 -7.28 0.89 -2.56
C PHE A 326 -6.12 1.17 -3.49
N ILE A 327 -4.95 0.71 -3.08
CA ILE A 327 -3.79 0.59 -3.96
C ILE A 327 -3.56 -0.91 -4.16
N PHE A 328 -3.80 -1.37 -5.37
CA PHE A 328 -3.60 -2.75 -5.77
C PHE A 328 -2.30 -2.87 -6.57
N ALA A 329 -1.33 -3.56 -6.00
CA ALA A 329 -0.01 -3.75 -6.58
C ALA A 329 0.20 -5.22 -6.91
N ILE A 330 0.62 -5.53 -8.14
CA ILE A 330 0.88 -6.91 -8.59
C ILE A 330 2.15 -6.99 -9.41
N ASP A 331 2.99 -7.96 -9.05
CA ASP A 331 4.17 -8.29 -9.83
C ASP A 331 3.83 -9.25 -10.97
N GLU A 332 4.32 -8.97 -12.18
CA GLU A 332 4.33 -9.83 -13.38
C GLU A 332 3.04 -10.65 -13.62
N PRO A 333 1.85 -10.02 -13.79
CA PRO A 333 0.59 -10.74 -13.98
C PRO A 333 0.63 -11.72 -15.17
N GLU A 334 1.48 -11.47 -16.17
CA GLU A 334 1.68 -12.31 -17.35
C GLU A 334 2.31 -13.70 -17.08
N MET A 335 2.88 -13.93 -15.89
CA MET A 335 3.68 -15.13 -15.64
C MET A 335 2.90 -16.43 -15.91
N SER A 336 3.51 -17.33 -16.68
CA SER A 336 2.98 -18.65 -17.03
C SER A 336 1.63 -18.62 -17.78
N GLN A 337 1.35 -17.56 -18.53
CA GLN A 337 0.12 -17.39 -19.33
C GLN A 337 0.38 -17.53 -20.83
N ASP A 338 -0.69 -17.81 -21.59
CA ASP A 338 -0.71 -17.58 -23.04
C ASP A 338 -1.02 -16.11 -23.38
N ILE A 339 -0.74 -15.71 -24.63
CA ILE A 339 -0.84 -14.31 -25.07
C ILE A 339 -2.26 -13.75 -24.90
N ASP A 340 -3.28 -14.55 -25.20
CA ASP A 340 -4.68 -14.12 -25.10
C ASP A 340 -5.07 -13.81 -23.64
N ASN A 341 -4.64 -14.65 -22.70
CA ASN A 341 -4.86 -14.42 -21.27
C ASN A 341 -4.02 -13.27 -20.72
N ILE A 342 -2.82 -13.03 -21.26
CA ILE A 342 -2.00 -11.87 -20.87
C ILE A 342 -2.76 -10.58 -21.20
N PHE A 343 -3.20 -10.42 -22.46
CA PHE A 343 -3.92 -9.22 -22.89
C PHE A 343 -5.15 -8.94 -22.01
N ARG A 344 -5.97 -9.98 -21.79
CA ARG A 344 -7.16 -9.87 -20.95
C ARG A 344 -6.85 -9.45 -19.50
N GLN A 345 -5.74 -9.92 -18.94
CA GLN A 345 -5.37 -9.55 -17.57
C GLN A 345 -5.00 -8.08 -17.44
N PHE A 346 -4.21 -7.55 -18.38
CA PHE A 346 -3.88 -6.14 -18.41
C PHE A 346 -5.14 -5.27 -18.59
N GLU A 347 -6.07 -5.68 -19.46
CA GLU A 347 -7.36 -4.99 -19.63
C GLU A 347 -8.21 -5.00 -18.34
N VAL A 348 -8.26 -6.12 -17.60
CA VAL A 348 -8.98 -6.19 -16.32
C VAL A 348 -8.36 -5.24 -15.29
N LEU A 349 -7.03 -5.17 -15.23
CA LEU A 349 -6.29 -4.32 -14.30
C LEU A 349 -6.42 -2.83 -14.63
N GLU A 350 -6.35 -2.46 -15.91
CA GLU A 350 -6.60 -1.08 -16.38
C GLU A 350 -8.03 -0.65 -16.07
N ASN A 351 -9.01 -1.51 -16.37
CA ASN A 351 -10.42 -1.25 -16.04
C ASN A 351 -10.67 -1.10 -14.52
N LEU A 352 -9.93 -1.83 -13.70
CA LEU A 352 -10.01 -1.70 -12.23
C LEU A 352 -9.52 -0.31 -11.77
N ALA A 353 -8.49 0.24 -12.42
CA ALA A 353 -8.04 1.59 -12.11
C ALA A 353 -9.09 2.64 -12.52
N ASN A 354 -9.59 2.53 -13.76
CA ASN A 354 -10.44 3.55 -14.37
C ASN A 354 -11.89 3.54 -13.85
N ILE A 355 -12.51 2.37 -13.68
CA ILE A 355 -13.95 2.25 -13.35
C ILE A 355 -14.19 2.33 -11.84
N SER A 356 -13.34 1.71 -11.03
CA SER A 356 -13.54 1.64 -9.57
C SER A 356 -12.83 2.74 -8.78
N HIS A 357 -12.19 3.70 -9.47
CA HIS A 357 -11.36 4.72 -8.83
C HIS A 357 -10.42 4.10 -7.79
N HIS A 358 -9.65 3.10 -8.20
CA HIS A 358 -8.60 2.49 -7.39
C HIS A 358 -7.27 2.74 -8.06
N GLN A 359 -6.19 2.76 -7.29
CA GLN A 359 -4.87 2.82 -7.88
C GLN A 359 -4.38 1.41 -8.17
N VAL A 360 -3.86 1.18 -9.37
CA VAL A 360 -3.34 -0.12 -9.77
C VAL A 360 -1.91 0.07 -10.27
N ILE A 361 -0.97 -0.66 -9.65
CA ILE A 361 0.45 -0.62 -10.01
C ILE A 361 0.88 -2.03 -10.41
N VAL A 362 1.38 -2.18 -11.63
CA VAL A 362 1.75 -3.48 -12.18
C VAL A 362 3.22 -3.47 -12.53
N THR A 363 3.98 -4.52 -12.19
CA THR A 363 5.30 -4.74 -12.82
C THR A 363 5.20 -5.77 -13.92
N THR A 364 5.99 -5.62 -14.97
CA THR A 364 6.01 -6.56 -16.10
C THR A 364 7.34 -6.52 -16.85
N HIS A 365 7.68 -7.63 -17.49
CA HIS A 365 8.72 -7.67 -18.53
C HIS A 365 8.12 -7.85 -19.93
N TRP A 366 6.79 -7.91 -20.05
CA TRP A 366 6.08 -8.07 -21.31
C TRP A 366 5.88 -6.72 -22.02
N TYR A 367 6.69 -6.47 -23.04
CA TYR A 367 6.62 -5.26 -23.86
C TYR A 367 5.31 -5.10 -24.66
N GLY A 368 4.48 -6.14 -24.73
CA GLY A 368 3.15 -6.06 -25.35
C GLY A 368 2.16 -5.16 -24.59
N VAL A 369 2.52 -4.72 -23.37
CA VAL A 369 1.76 -3.71 -22.62
C VAL A 369 1.75 -2.34 -23.32
N LEU A 370 2.80 -2.02 -24.10
CA LEU A 370 2.94 -0.73 -24.78
C LEU A 370 1.81 -0.44 -25.79
N PRO A 371 1.44 -1.36 -26.70
CA PRO A 371 0.28 -1.17 -27.57
C PRO A 371 -1.07 -1.52 -26.91
N THR A 372 -1.07 -2.17 -25.75
CA THR A 372 -2.29 -2.69 -25.12
C THR A 372 -2.94 -1.67 -24.19
N THR A 373 -2.14 -1.00 -23.35
CA THR A 373 -2.62 -0.04 -22.37
C THR A 373 -2.86 1.32 -23.03
N LYS A 374 -4.03 1.91 -22.80
CA LYS A 374 -4.44 3.16 -23.46
C LYS A 374 -4.14 4.38 -22.59
N GLU A 375 -4.30 4.25 -21.28
CA GLU A 375 -4.21 5.37 -20.34
C GLU A 375 -3.28 5.04 -19.16
N GLY A 376 -2.77 6.09 -18.51
CA GLY A 376 -1.93 5.96 -17.32
C GLY A 376 -0.44 6.20 -17.56
N SER A 377 0.38 5.68 -16.65
CA SER A 377 1.82 5.98 -16.60
C SER A 377 2.68 4.74 -16.82
N LEU A 378 3.68 4.85 -17.69
CA LEU A 378 4.71 3.85 -17.89
C LEU A 378 5.99 4.25 -17.16
N ILE A 379 6.47 3.41 -16.26
CA ILE A 379 7.74 3.58 -15.55
C ILE A 379 8.71 2.55 -16.12
N TYR A 380 9.66 2.99 -16.92
CA TYR A 380 10.72 2.13 -17.41
C TYR A 380 11.85 2.04 -16.40
N VAL A 381 12.28 0.81 -16.07
CA VAL A 381 13.36 0.53 -15.12
C VAL A 381 14.51 -0.16 -15.82
N GLU A 382 15.68 0.46 -15.74
CA GLU A 382 16.94 -0.04 -16.28
C GLU A 382 18.00 -0.21 -15.19
N SER A 383 18.97 -1.08 -15.43
CA SER A 383 20.14 -1.23 -14.56
C SER A 383 21.28 -0.33 -15.06
N ASP A 384 21.75 0.56 -14.22
CA ASP A 384 22.95 1.39 -14.46
C ASP A 384 24.10 0.93 -13.54
N THR A 385 25.31 1.41 -13.82
CA THR A 385 26.52 1.34 -13.00
C THR A 385 26.30 1.70 -11.52
N HIS A 386 25.30 2.55 -11.23
CA HIS A 386 24.93 3.02 -9.89
C HIS A 386 23.68 2.34 -9.32
N GLY A 387 23.19 1.24 -9.92
CA GLY A 387 21.99 0.53 -9.48
C GLY A 387 20.78 0.77 -10.40
N SER A 388 19.59 0.46 -9.92
CA SER A 388 18.34 0.67 -10.66
C SER A 388 18.10 2.16 -10.92
N LYS A 389 17.68 2.51 -12.14
CA LYS A 389 17.30 3.86 -12.53
C LYS A 389 15.94 3.84 -13.22
N THR A 390 15.10 4.81 -12.89
CA THR A 390 13.74 4.89 -13.43
C THR A 390 13.55 6.08 -14.37
N THR A 391 12.72 5.88 -15.40
CA THR A 391 12.22 6.92 -16.30
C THR A 391 10.70 6.78 -16.41
N THR A 392 9.97 7.82 -16.02
CA THR A 392 8.50 7.83 -16.15
C THR A 392 8.09 8.51 -17.46
N ILE A 393 7.12 7.92 -18.16
CA ILE A 393 6.58 8.34 -19.45
C ILE A 393 5.04 8.27 -19.36
N LYS A 394 4.33 9.28 -19.86
CA LYS A 394 2.87 9.21 -20.01
C LYS A 394 2.54 8.29 -21.18
N LEU A 395 1.65 7.31 -20.99
CA LEU A 395 1.34 6.34 -22.06
C LEU A 395 0.73 7.00 -23.30
N GLN A 396 -0.06 8.05 -23.12
CA GLN A 396 -0.62 8.85 -24.22
C GLN A 396 0.46 9.49 -25.11
N ASP A 397 1.60 9.85 -24.52
CA ASP A 397 2.72 10.48 -25.23
C ASP A 397 3.58 9.48 -26.00
N LEU A 398 3.44 8.18 -25.73
CA LEU A 398 4.28 7.12 -26.31
C LEU A 398 4.14 7.07 -27.84
N PHE A 399 2.95 7.38 -28.37
CA PHE A 399 2.65 7.35 -29.81
C PHE A 399 2.57 8.75 -30.44
N ALA A 400 2.89 9.81 -29.70
CA ALA A 400 2.90 11.17 -30.24
C ALA A 400 4.07 11.36 -31.22
N PRO A 401 3.96 12.25 -32.24
CA PRO A 401 5.03 12.47 -33.23
C PRO A 401 6.39 12.91 -32.65
N ARG A 402 6.43 13.37 -31.38
CA ARG A 402 7.63 13.74 -30.64
C ARG A 402 8.26 12.58 -29.82
N ALA A 403 7.66 11.39 -29.82
CA ALA A 403 8.08 10.23 -29.02
C ALA A 403 9.38 9.55 -29.47
N LYS A 404 10.07 10.07 -30.50
CA LYS A 404 11.30 9.48 -31.06
C LYS A 404 12.39 9.24 -29.99
N LYS A 405 12.44 10.07 -28.94
CA LYS A 405 13.34 9.89 -27.79
C LYS A 405 12.89 8.76 -26.85
N CYS A 406 11.58 8.59 -26.62
CA CYS A 406 11.04 7.56 -25.73
C CYS A 406 11.29 6.15 -26.30
N TYR A 407 11.11 5.95 -27.60
CA TYR A 407 11.42 4.67 -28.25
C TYR A 407 12.92 4.34 -28.21
N GLN A 408 13.79 5.35 -28.34
CA GLN A 408 15.24 5.15 -28.19
C GLN A 408 15.64 4.73 -26.79
N THR A 409 14.96 5.17 -25.73
CA THR A 409 15.25 4.76 -24.35
C THR A 409 14.73 3.37 -24.00
N ILE A 410 13.65 2.91 -24.65
CA ILE A 410 13.03 1.61 -24.36
C ILE A 410 13.62 0.48 -25.20
N PHE A 411 13.97 0.75 -26.47
CA PHE A 411 14.34 -0.28 -27.45
C PHE A 411 15.83 -0.29 -27.84
N PHE A 412 16.60 0.72 -27.46
CA PHE A 412 18.04 0.85 -27.76
C PHE A 412 18.81 1.24 -26.51
#